data_AF-A0A7W8J5R1-F1
#
_entry.id   AF-A0A7W8J5R1-F1
#
_cell.length_a   1.000
_cell.length_b   1.000
_cell.length_c   1.000
_cell.angle_alpha   90.00
_cell.angle_beta   90.00
_cell.angle_gamma   90.00
#
_symmetry.space_group_name_H-M   'P 1'
#
loop_
_entity.id
_entity.type
_entity.pdbx_description
1 polymer ?
#
loop_
_entity_poly.entity_id
_entity_poly.type
_entity_poly.pdbx_seq_one_letter_code
_entity_poly.pdbx_strand_id
1 'polypeptide(L)'
;MHLTEEGDPLAIKAIQKQALHLGQGLRLVTAALSPELILITGAFTTAWSAFGSIVQDELVSGILAGSPPALRSQREERWPAFVELQRSPPASLRLSQLIPPRHERKIERKQALRD
;
A
#
# COMPACT_ATOMS: atom_id res chain seq x y z
N MET A 1 -16.41 -7.01 11.50
CA MET A 1 -16.74 -6.53 10.14
C MET A 1 -18.19 -6.79 9.81
N HIS A 2 -18.75 -7.97 10.11
CA HIS A 2 -20.16 -8.31 9.86
C HIS A 2 -21.20 -7.22 10.19
N LEU A 3 -21.20 -6.66 11.41
CA LEU A 3 -22.14 -5.58 11.79
C LEU A 3 -22.03 -4.33 10.89
N THR A 4 -20.83 -4.02 10.41
CA THR A 4 -20.63 -2.92 9.46
C THR A 4 -21.22 -3.25 8.08
N GLU A 5 -21.09 -4.50 7.65
CA GLU A 5 -21.68 -4.99 6.39
C GLU A 5 -23.22 -5.04 6.47
N GLU A 6 -23.77 -5.29 7.66
CA GLU A 6 -25.20 -5.24 7.96
C GLU A 6 -25.75 -3.81 8.13
N GLY A 7 -24.87 -2.80 8.08
CA GLY A 7 -25.28 -1.40 8.14
C GLY A 7 -25.45 -0.84 9.56
N ASP A 8 -24.96 -1.52 10.60
CA ASP A 8 -25.02 -1.00 11.97
C ASP A 8 -24.29 0.35 12.06
N PRO A 9 -24.97 1.44 12.47
CA PRO A 9 -24.41 2.79 12.43
C PRO A 9 -23.27 2.99 13.44
N LEU A 10 -23.28 2.29 14.57
CA LEU A 10 -22.20 2.37 15.56
C LEU A 10 -20.96 1.63 15.06
N ALA A 11 -21.15 0.46 14.44
CA ALA A 11 -20.06 -0.30 13.83
C ALA A 11 -19.42 0.48 12.68
N ILE A 12 -20.22 1.10 11.80
CA ILE A 12 -19.72 1.98 10.73
C ILE A 12 -18.90 3.13 11.32
N LYS A 13 -19.44 3.84 12.32
CA LYS A 13 -18.75 4.96 12.96
C LYS A 13 -17.44 4.52 13.63
N ALA A 14 -17.42 3.34 14.24
CA ALA A 14 -16.21 2.79 14.85
C ALA A 14 -15.13 2.52 13.79
N ILE A 15 -15.49 1.91 12.66
CA ILE A 15 -14.52 1.63 11.58
C ILE A 15 -14.06 2.91 10.88
N GLN A 16 -14.95 3.88 10.68
CA GLN A 16 -14.55 5.22 10.21
C GLN A 16 -13.52 5.85 11.13
N LYS A 17 -13.73 5.79 12.45
CA LYS A 17 -12.76 6.28 13.43
C LYS A 17 -11.43 5.54 13.34
N GLN A 18 -11.43 4.23 13.12
CA GLN A 18 -10.21 3.46 12.89
C GLN A 18 -9.49 3.89 11.61
N ALA A 19 -10.22 4.08 10.51
CA ALA A 19 -9.67 4.54 9.23
C ALA A 19 -8.98 5.90 9.37
N LEU A 20 -9.59 6.83 10.13
CA LEU A 20 -9.00 8.15 10.40
C LEU A 20 -7.64 8.03 11.09
N HIS A 21 -7.59 7.31 12.21
CA HIS A 21 -6.34 7.14 12.97
C HIS A 21 -5.30 6.35 12.18
N LEU A 22 -5.71 5.39 11.35
CA LEU A 22 -4.81 4.65 10.48
C LEU A 22 -4.13 5.59 9.49
N GLY A 23 -4.88 6.43 8.77
CA GLY A 23 -4.33 7.39 7.82
C GLY A 23 -3.36 8.38 8.47
N GLN A 24 -3.71 8.86 9.67
CA GLN A 24 -2.83 9.73 10.47
C GLN A 24 -1.54 9.04 10.88
N GLY A 25 -1.61 7.79 11.33
CA GLY A 25 -0.43 6.99 11.68
C GLY A 25 0.49 6.71 10.49
N LEU A 26 -0.07 6.51 9.29
CA LEU A 26 0.69 6.27 8.06
C LEU A 26 1.53 7.48 7.62
N ARG A 27 1.22 8.69 8.07
CA ARG A 27 2.04 9.89 7.79
C ARG A 27 3.45 9.75 8.34
N LEU A 28 3.59 9.19 9.54
CA LEU A 28 4.90 8.96 10.16
C LEU A 28 5.72 7.98 9.34
N VAL A 29 5.10 6.88 8.92
CA VAL A 29 5.73 5.86 8.06
C VAL A 29 6.15 6.49 6.73
N THR A 30 5.28 7.32 6.15
CA THR A 30 5.54 8.00 4.88
C THR A 30 6.69 8.99 4.98
N ALA A 31 6.72 9.80 6.03
CA ALA A 31 7.80 10.75 6.27
C ALA A 31 9.15 10.06 6.51
N ALA A 32 9.15 8.94 7.24
CA ALA A 32 10.36 8.21 7.58
C ALA A 32 10.94 7.40 6.41
N LEU A 33 10.08 6.82 5.56
CA LEU A 33 10.49 5.84 4.57
C LEU A 33 10.28 6.28 3.11
N SER A 34 9.50 7.33 2.87
CA SER A 34 9.13 7.83 1.54
C SER A 34 8.73 6.71 0.55
N PRO A 35 7.77 5.83 0.92
CA PRO A 35 7.36 4.74 0.05
C PRO A 35 6.59 5.26 -1.17
N GLU A 36 6.61 4.48 -2.25
CA GLU A 36 5.75 4.72 -3.43
C GLU A 36 4.38 4.03 -3.29
N LEU A 37 4.34 2.90 -2.56
CA LEU A 37 3.16 2.07 -2.35
C LEU A 37 3.10 1.59 -0.89
N ILE A 38 1.91 1.66 -0.31
CA ILE A 38 1.58 1.05 0.98
C ILE A 38 0.47 0.02 0.73
N LEU A 39 0.79 -1.25 1.00
CA LEU A 39 -0.16 -2.36 0.89
C LEU A 39 -0.74 -2.69 2.27
N ILE A 40 -2.04 -2.48 2.44
CA ILE A 40 -2.78 -2.86 3.64
C ILE A 40 -3.29 -4.30 3.49
N THR A 41 -3.13 -5.10 4.54
CA THR A 41 -3.53 -6.51 4.57
C THR A 41 -4.33 -6.83 5.83
N GLY A 42 -4.92 -8.03 5.87
CA GLY A 42 -5.68 -8.50 7.04
C GLY A 42 -7.15 -8.08 7.04
N ALA A 43 -7.84 -8.35 8.15
CA ALA A 43 -9.29 -8.26 8.24
C ALA A 43 -9.86 -6.84 8.00
N PHE A 44 -9.07 -5.79 8.22
CA PHE A 44 -9.50 -4.41 7.91
C PHE A 44 -9.82 -4.21 6.43
N THR A 45 -9.16 -4.96 5.54
CA THR A 45 -9.35 -4.86 4.10
C THR A 45 -10.67 -5.43 3.60
N THR A 46 -11.46 -6.11 4.44
CA THR A 46 -12.73 -6.69 3.96
C THR A 46 -13.75 -5.62 3.58
N ALA A 47 -13.74 -4.49 4.28
CA ALA A 47 -14.58 -3.32 3.99
C ALA A 47 -13.80 -2.18 3.32
N TRP A 48 -12.71 -2.51 2.61
CA TRP A 48 -11.80 -1.51 2.04
C TRP A 48 -12.49 -0.54 1.08
N SER A 49 -13.45 -1.01 0.29
CA SER A 49 -14.21 -0.16 -0.65
C SER A 49 -14.99 0.95 0.06
N ALA A 50 -15.37 0.78 1.32
CA ALA A 50 -16.14 1.76 2.09
C ALA A 50 -15.25 2.76 2.84
N PHE A 51 -14.02 2.37 3.21
CA PHE A 51 -13.19 3.15 4.14
C PHE A 51 -11.78 3.48 3.62
N GLY A 52 -11.33 2.85 2.54
CA GLY A 52 -9.99 3.04 2.00
C GLY A 52 -9.70 4.48 1.57
N SER A 53 -10.70 5.17 1.00
CA SER A 53 -10.60 6.59 0.67
C SER A 53 -10.34 7.46 1.90
N ILE A 54 -11.02 7.18 3.02
CA ILE A 54 -10.82 7.93 4.28
C ILE A 54 -9.36 7.81 4.74
N VAL A 55 -8.78 6.61 4.65
CA VAL A 55 -7.37 6.40 5.01
C VAL A 55 -6.44 7.16 4.08
N GLN A 56 -6.70 7.13 2.76
CA GLN A 56 -5.91 7.84 1.76
C GLN A 56 -5.99 9.36 1.95
N ASP A 57 -7.18 9.92 2.20
CA ASP A 57 -7.39 11.35 2.39
C ASP A 57 -6.68 11.85 3.66
N GLU A 58 -6.81 11.10 4.76
CA GLU A 58 -6.08 11.40 5.98
C GLU A 58 -4.57 11.27 5.78
N LEU A 59 -4.09 10.31 5.01
CA LEU A 59 -2.67 10.21 4.70
C LEU A 59 -2.17 11.44 3.93
N VAL A 60 -2.88 11.80 2.86
CA VAL A 60 -2.51 12.90 1.94
C VAL A 60 -2.52 14.25 2.64
N SER A 61 -3.48 14.51 3.52
CA SER A 61 -3.59 15.80 4.23
C SER A 61 -2.37 16.14 5.11
N GLY A 62 -1.52 15.16 5.43
CA GLY A 62 -0.28 15.36 6.18
C GLY A 62 0.99 15.51 5.34
N ILE A 63 0.90 15.42 4.01
CA ILE A 63 2.07 15.46 3.13
C ILE A 63 2.37 16.92 2.76
N LEU A 64 3.55 17.41 3.19
CA LEU A 64 3.99 18.79 2.94
C LEU A 64 4.74 18.94 1.62
N ALA A 65 5.37 17.87 1.12
CA ALA A 65 6.15 17.87 -0.11
C ALA A 65 6.26 16.45 -0.70
N GLY A 66 6.44 16.38 -2.01
CA GLY A 66 6.51 15.13 -2.75
C GLY A 66 5.13 14.56 -3.12
N SER A 67 5.13 13.44 -3.83
CA SER A 67 3.90 12.72 -4.17
C SER A 67 3.52 11.79 -3.02
N PRO A 68 2.24 11.75 -2.59
CA PRO A 68 1.79 10.79 -1.60
C PRO A 68 1.92 9.35 -2.15
N PRO A 69 2.21 8.36 -1.29
CA PRO A 69 2.19 6.97 -1.70
C PRO A 69 0.78 6.56 -2.15
N ALA A 70 0.73 5.64 -3.11
CA ALA A 70 -0.50 4.93 -3.41
C ALA A 70 -0.84 4.02 -2.23
N LEU A 71 -2.11 4.02 -1.80
CA LEU A 71 -2.62 3.10 -0.80
C LEU A 71 -3.50 2.05 -1.48
N ARG A 72 -3.21 0.77 -1.25
CA ARG A 72 -3.96 -0.35 -1.82
C ARG A 72 -4.25 -1.39 -0.76
N SER A 73 -5.33 -2.15 -0.94
CA SER A 73 -5.57 -3.35 -0.15
C SER A 73 -5.18 -4.59 -0.93
N GLN A 74 -4.77 -5.67 -0.25
CA GLN A 74 -4.53 -6.97 -0.90
C GLN A 74 -5.70 -7.43 -1.79
N ARG A 75 -6.95 -7.11 -1.43
CA ARG A 75 -8.13 -7.48 -2.22
C ARG A 75 -8.24 -6.69 -3.53
N GLU A 76 -7.78 -5.45 -3.54
CA GLU A 76 -7.78 -4.56 -4.71
C GLU A 76 -6.49 -4.72 -5.54
N GLU A 77 -5.38 -5.00 -4.87
CA GLU A 77 -4.07 -5.30 -5.45
C GLU A 77 -4.04 -6.75 -5.96
N ARG A 78 -4.65 -6.98 -7.12
CA ARG A 78 -4.52 -8.24 -7.83
C ARG A 78 -3.25 -8.20 -8.67
N TRP A 79 -2.09 -8.44 -8.06
CA TRP A 79 -0.80 -8.51 -8.77
C TRP A 79 -0.90 -9.51 -9.94
N PRO A 80 -0.77 -9.05 -11.21
CA PRO A 80 -1.02 -9.91 -12.36
C PRO A 80 -0.14 -11.16 -12.36
N ALA A 81 1.14 -11.03 -11.99
CA ALA A 81 2.06 -12.15 -11.99
C ALA A 81 1.77 -13.20 -10.90
N PHE A 82 1.10 -12.83 -9.80
CA PHE A 82 0.79 -13.75 -8.70
C PHE A 82 -0.43 -14.60 -9.03
N VAL A 83 -1.39 -14.01 -9.76
CA VAL A 83 -2.54 -14.71 -10.32
C VAL A 83 -2.09 -15.68 -11.42
N GLU A 84 -1.15 -15.28 -12.27
CA GLU A 84 -0.56 -16.16 -13.29
C GLU A 84 0.19 -17.33 -12.64
N LEU A 85 1.02 -17.07 -11.62
CA LEU A 85 1.77 -18.07 -10.86
C LEU A 85 0.88 -19.10 -10.16
N GLN A 86 -0.31 -18.72 -9.69
CA GLN A 86 -1.23 -19.65 -9.04
C GLN A 86 -2.13 -20.42 -10.01
N ARG A 87 -2.37 -19.93 -11.22
CA ARG A 87 -3.24 -20.61 -12.20
C ARG A 87 -2.53 -21.72 -12.97
N SER A 88 -1.20 -21.65 -13.06
CA SER A 88 -0.31 -22.76 -13.43
C SER A 88 1.13 -22.25 -13.27
N PRO A 89 2.02 -22.89 -12.48
CA PRO A 89 3.42 -22.49 -12.50
C PRO A 89 3.94 -22.75 -13.92
N PRO A 90 4.38 -21.74 -14.69
CA PRO A 90 5.06 -22.03 -15.93
C PRO A 90 6.30 -22.84 -15.57
N ALA A 91 6.48 -23.98 -16.23
CA ALA A 91 7.55 -24.96 -15.98
C ALA A 91 8.98 -24.40 -16.17
N SER A 92 9.14 -23.07 -16.28
CA SER A 92 10.37 -22.39 -16.66
C SER A 92 10.59 -21.02 -15.99
N LEU A 93 9.78 -20.58 -15.01
CA LEU A 93 10.02 -19.29 -14.35
C LEU A 93 11.32 -19.32 -13.54
N ARG A 94 12.37 -18.69 -14.08
CA ARG A 94 13.66 -18.50 -13.41
C ARG A 94 13.48 -17.50 -12.26
N LEU A 95 14.12 -17.78 -11.12
CA LEU A 95 14.15 -16.92 -9.93
C LEU A 95 14.45 -15.43 -10.23
N SER A 96 15.19 -15.13 -11.30
CA SER A 96 15.49 -13.77 -11.76
C SER A 96 14.27 -12.98 -12.26
N GLN A 97 13.16 -13.64 -12.59
CA GLN A 97 11.92 -13.02 -13.06
C GLN A 97 10.85 -12.88 -11.97
N LEU A 98 11.08 -13.50 -10.80
CA LEU A 98 10.19 -13.40 -9.64
C LEU A 98 10.52 -12.21 -8.73
N ILE A 99 11.73 -11.65 -8.87
CA ILE A 99 12.21 -10.53 -8.07
C ILE A 99 11.97 -9.24 -8.88
N PRO A 100 11.15 -8.29 -8.39
CA PRO A 100 10.97 -7.02 -9.08
C PRO A 100 12.31 -6.28 -9.18
N PRO A 101 12.57 -5.55 -10.27
CA PRO A 101 13.79 -4.77 -10.40
C PRO A 101 13.82 -3.74 -9.27
N ARG A 102 14.82 -3.88 -8.39
CA ARG A 102 15.14 -2.88 -7.39
C ARG A 102 15.51 -1.62 -8.17
N HIS A 103 14.65 -0.60 -8.18
CA HIS A 103 14.95 0.67 -8.84
C HIS A 103 16.34 1.12 -8.41
N GLU A 104 17.29 1.03 -9.34
CA GLU A 104 18.68 1.36 -9.10
C GLU A 104 18.72 2.85 -8.78
N ARG A 105 18.90 3.16 -7.50
CA ARG A 105 19.29 4.49 -7.08
C ARG A 105 20.56 4.83 -7.86
N LYS A 106 20.43 5.83 -8.74
CA LYS A 106 21.50 6.68 -9.24
C LYS A 106 22.26 7.26 -8.04
N ILE A 107 23.05 6.46 -7.35
CA ILE A 107 24.10 6.90 -6.45
C ILE A 107 25.34 6.92 -7.33
N GLU A 108 25.49 8.05 -8.00
CA GLU A 108 26.75 8.77 -8.03
C GLU A 108 28.00 7.89 -7.84
N ARG A 109 28.41 7.24 -8.93
CA ARG A 109 29.84 7.24 -9.30
C ARG A 109 30.24 8.63 -9.81
N LYS A 110 29.92 9.69 -9.04
CA LYS A 110 30.61 10.98 -9.07
C LYS A 110 31.87 10.98 -8.19
N GLN A 111 32.27 9.81 -7.68
CA GLN A 111 33.64 9.54 -7.20
C GLN A 111 34.58 9.02 -8.31
N ALA A 112 34.26 9.26 -9.59
CA ALA A 112 35.22 9.13 -10.69
C ALA A 112 35.66 10.50 -11.22
N LEU A 113 35.35 11.60 -10.50
CA LEU A 113 35.68 12.95 -10.92
C LEU A 113 35.96 13.88 -9.73
N ARG A 114 36.93 13.49 -8.90
CA ARG A 114 37.76 14.36 -8.06
C ARG A 114 38.92 13.49 -7.53
N ASP A 115 40.06 13.69 -8.19
CA ASP A 115 41.45 13.42 -7.77
C ASP A 115 41.94 11.96 -7.73
#